data_AF-A0A351MHW1-F1
#
_entry.id   AF-A0A351MHW1-F1
#
_cell.length_a   1.000
_cell.length_b   1.000
_cell.length_c   1.000
_cell.angle_alpha   90.00
_cell.angle_beta   90.00
_cell.angle_gamma   90.00
#
_symmetry.space_group_name_H-M   'P 1'
#
loop_
_entity.id
_entity.type
_entity.pdbx_description
1 polymer ?
#
loop_
_entity_poly.entity_id
_entity_poly.type
_entity_poly.pdbx_seq_one_letter_code
_entity_poly.pdbx_strand_id
1 'polypeptide(L)'
;MTRLVTSLMVLGLTFNSCLAQPVADPPPQWTWAGWGGGGFFYSAAWHPTNPDIAYLGGDVAGAYKSVDGGRTWRFANNGLAGYGVFGLAVSPTQPDVVYAATSDGLCRSDDAAETWRLLPETGRGGLRLTGEKGYSVRPVAVDPQDGQVVWAASPGGRVYRSADGGESWTVAWQLGG
;
A
#
# COMPACT_ATOMS: atom_id res chain seq x y z
N MET A 1 -72.09 65.16 -37.50
CA MET A 1 -71.78 64.53 -36.20
C MET A 1 -71.01 63.26 -36.48
N THR A 2 -69.68 63.35 -36.44
CA THR A 2 -68.74 62.33 -36.93
C THR A 2 -68.15 61.63 -35.71
N ARG A 3 -68.30 60.30 -35.60
CA ARG A 3 -67.60 59.49 -34.60
C ARG A 3 -66.50 58.69 -35.30
N LEU A 4 -65.25 59.06 -35.05
CA LEU A 4 -64.08 58.27 -35.41
C LEU A 4 -63.95 57.10 -34.43
N VAL A 5 -63.84 55.88 -34.95
CA VAL A 5 -63.44 54.70 -34.20
C VAL A 5 -61.98 54.44 -34.54
N THR A 6 -61.08 54.71 -33.60
CA THR A 6 -59.65 54.45 -33.73
C THR A 6 -59.40 52.99 -33.37
N SER A 7 -59.07 52.16 -34.36
CA SER A 7 -58.67 50.77 -34.14
C SER A 7 -57.17 50.74 -33.84
N LEU A 8 -56.80 50.34 -32.62
CA LEU A 8 -55.40 50.15 -32.23
C LEU A 8 -55.04 48.67 -32.49
N MET A 9 -54.25 48.41 -33.53
CA MET A 9 -53.60 47.11 -33.73
C MET A 9 -52.39 47.03 -32.78
N VAL A 10 -52.48 46.18 -31.76
CA VAL A 10 -51.32 45.80 -30.95
C VAL A 10 -50.70 44.56 -31.58
N LEU A 11 -49.56 44.73 -32.24
CA LEU A 11 -48.76 43.63 -32.75
C LEU A 11 -48.02 42.98 -31.57
N GLY A 12 -48.57 41.89 -31.04
CA GLY A 12 -47.93 41.11 -29.99
C GLY A 12 -46.73 40.34 -30.53
N LEU A 13 -45.53 40.92 -30.44
CA LEU A 13 -44.27 40.19 -30.62
C LEU A 13 -44.01 39.34 -29.37
N THR A 14 -44.37 38.06 -29.42
CA THR A 14 -43.92 37.10 -28.41
C THR A 14 -42.44 36.77 -28.68
N PHE A 15 -41.54 37.38 -27.91
CA PHE A 15 -40.17 36.89 -27.80
C PHE A 15 -40.19 35.60 -27.00
N ASN A 16 -40.12 34.46 -27.68
CA ASN A 16 -39.70 33.21 -27.03
C ASN A 16 -38.20 33.36 -26.75
N SER A 17 -37.86 33.93 -25.60
CA SER A 17 -36.52 33.79 -25.04
C SER A 17 -36.34 32.33 -24.66
N CYS A 18 -35.72 31.55 -25.55
CA CYS A 18 -35.12 30.30 -25.18
C CYS A 18 -33.93 30.64 -24.26
N LEU A 19 -34.18 30.80 -22.96
CA LEU A 19 -33.11 30.78 -21.98
C LEU A 19 -32.63 29.34 -21.92
N ALA A 20 -31.58 29.03 -22.68
CA ALA A 20 -30.78 27.84 -22.41
C ALA A 20 -30.34 27.94 -20.94
N GLN A 21 -30.88 27.06 -20.10
CA GLN A 21 -30.40 27.00 -18.72
C GLN A 21 -28.92 26.62 -18.79
N PRO A 22 -28.04 27.28 -18.01
CA PRO A 22 -26.66 26.87 -17.95
C PRO A 22 -26.64 25.42 -17.49
N VAL A 23 -26.28 24.50 -18.40
CA VAL A 23 -25.95 23.14 -18.01
C VAL A 23 -24.71 23.29 -17.14
N ALA A 24 -24.86 23.08 -15.84
CA ALA A 24 -23.73 23.07 -14.94
C ALA A 24 -22.78 21.98 -15.42
N ASP A 25 -21.50 22.34 -15.61
CA ASP A 25 -20.49 21.35 -15.90
C ASP A 25 -20.51 20.27 -14.80
N PRO A 26 -20.35 18.99 -15.15
CA PRO A 26 -20.22 17.95 -14.14
C PRO A 26 -19.06 18.31 -13.20
N PRO A 27 -19.18 17.99 -11.90
CA PRO A 27 -18.11 18.26 -10.96
C PRO A 27 -16.82 17.57 -11.44
N PRO A 28 -15.65 18.21 -11.27
CA PRO A 28 -14.40 17.65 -11.72
C PRO A 28 -14.19 16.26 -11.11
N GLN A 29 -13.89 15.29 -11.96
CA GLN A 29 -13.52 13.94 -11.53
C GLN A 29 -12.02 13.86 -11.36
N TRP A 30 -11.59 13.70 -10.10
CA TRP A 30 -10.20 13.50 -9.76
C TRP A 30 -9.92 12.00 -9.72
N THR A 31 -8.96 11.57 -10.53
CA THR A 31 -8.37 10.23 -10.44
C THR A 31 -6.91 10.37 -10.06
N TRP A 32 -6.39 9.35 -9.37
CA TRP A 32 -4.96 9.26 -9.14
C TRP A 32 -4.23 9.10 -10.47
N ALA A 33 -3.21 9.94 -10.70
CA ALA A 33 -2.30 9.77 -11.82
C ALA A 33 -1.36 8.59 -11.51
N GLY A 34 -1.82 7.38 -11.83
CA GLY A 34 -1.09 6.12 -11.59
C GLY A 34 -1.33 5.52 -10.20
N TRP A 35 -0.53 4.53 -9.87
CA TRP A 35 -0.50 3.75 -8.63
C TRP A 35 -0.41 4.51 -7.29
N GLY A 36 -0.17 5.83 -7.30
CA GLY A 36 -0.09 6.65 -6.08
C GLY A 36 1.17 6.38 -5.24
N GLY A 37 1.62 7.39 -4.49
CA GLY A 37 2.89 7.38 -3.78
C GLY A 37 4.09 7.74 -4.67
N GLY A 38 5.15 8.23 -4.04
CA GLY A 38 6.39 8.64 -4.69
C GLY A 38 7.59 8.07 -3.94
N GLY A 39 8.81 8.34 -4.43
CA GLY A 39 10.04 7.86 -3.79
C GLY A 39 10.57 6.56 -4.39
N PHE A 40 11.36 5.84 -3.59
CA PHE A 40 12.07 4.65 -4.03
C PHE A 40 11.40 3.38 -3.49
N PHE A 41 11.27 2.38 -4.34
CA PHE A 41 10.87 1.04 -3.96
C PHE A 41 12.13 0.20 -3.68
N TYR A 42 12.29 -0.23 -2.43
CA TYR A 42 13.49 -0.93 -1.98
C TYR A 42 13.34 -2.45 -2.00
N SER A 43 12.11 -2.93 -1.92
CA SER A 43 11.83 -4.35 -1.79
C SER A 43 10.70 -4.79 -2.70
N ALA A 44 10.82 -6.02 -3.17
CA ALA A 44 9.81 -6.70 -3.96
C ALA A 44 9.80 -8.19 -3.57
N ALA A 45 8.62 -8.79 -3.54
CA ALA A 45 8.44 -10.21 -3.33
C ALA A 45 7.29 -10.73 -4.20
N TRP A 46 7.33 -12.01 -4.56
CA TRP A 46 6.32 -12.66 -5.40
C TRP A 46 5.73 -13.84 -4.67
N HIS A 47 4.48 -14.14 -4.98
CA HIS A 47 3.88 -15.41 -4.59
C HIS A 47 4.65 -16.57 -5.24
N PRO A 48 4.98 -17.65 -4.51
CA PRO A 48 5.93 -18.68 -4.95
C PRO A 48 5.48 -19.46 -6.19
N THR A 49 4.16 -19.56 -6.42
CA THR A 49 3.58 -20.35 -7.52
C THR A 49 2.59 -19.57 -8.40
N ASN A 50 2.30 -18.31 -8.08
CA ASN A 50 1.33 -17.50 -8.82
C ASN A 50 2.03 -16.21 -9.27
N PRO A 51 2.44 -16.12 -10.54
CA PRO A 51 3.19 -14.96 -11.03
C PRO A 51 2.36 -13.67 -11.07
N ASP A 52 1.03 -13.76 -10.96
CA ASP A 52 0.16 -12.58 -10.96
C ASP A 52 0.18 -11.83 -9.62
N ILE A 53 0.58 -12.50 -8.53
CA ILE A 53 0.59 -11.91 -7.19
C ILE A 53 2.00 -11.45 -6.84
N ALA A 54 2.15 -10.15 -6.62
CA ALA A 54 3.41 -9.51 -6.27
C ALA A 54 3.21 -8.41 -5.22
N TYR A 55 4.27 -8.13 -4.47
CA TYR A 55 4.30 -7.13 -3.41
C TYR A 55 5.49 -6.19 -3.60
N LEU A 56 5.31 -4.91 -3.28
CA LEU A 56 6.38 -3.90 -3.27
C LEU A 56 6.41 -3.15 -1.95
N GLY A 57 7.59 -2.76 -1.51
CA GLY A 57 7.80 -1.90 -0.36
C GLY A 57 8.53 -0.61 -0.75
N GLY A 58 7.94 0.53 -0.39
CA GLY A 58 8.47 1.88 -0.65
C GLY A 58 9.05 2.55 0.60
N ASP A 59 9.85 3.60 0.42
CA ASP A 59 10.41 4.36 1.56
C ASP A 59 9.44 5.33 2.23
N VAL A 60 8.37 5.74 1.56
CA VAL A 60 7.42 6.74 2.11
C VAL A 60 5.95 6.34 2.01
N ALA A 61 5.61 5.29 1.27
CA ALA A 61 4.21 4.97 0.92
C ALA A 61 3.75 3.58 1.37
N GLY A 62 4.58 2.88 2.14
CA GLY A 62 4.25 1.57 2.72
C GLY A 62 4.40 0.42 1.73
N ALA A 63 3.51 -0.56 1.88
CA ALA A 63 3.44 -1.74 1.05
C ALA A 63 2.37 -1.62 -0.05
N TYR A 64 2.62 -2.28 -1.16
CA TYR A 64 1.72 -2.39 -2.30
C TYR A 64 1.53 -3.85 -2.67
N LYS A 65 0.37 -4.17 -3.23
CA LYS A 65 0.03 -5.49 -3.76
C LYS A 65 -0.47 -5.36 -5.20
N SER A 66 -0.05 -6.29 -6.05
CA SER A 66 -0.60 -6.54 -7.37
C SER A 66 -1.18 -7.96 -7.41
N VAL A 67 -2.23 -8.14 -8.21
CA VAL A 67 -2.90 -9.43 -8.45
C VAL A 67 -3.06 -9.71 -9.95
N ASP A 68 -2.35 -8.95 -10.79
CA ASP A 68 -2.45 -9.00 -12.25
C ASP A 68 -1.06 -8.95 -12.93
N GLY A 69 -0.04 -9.47 -12.25
CA GLY A 69 1.32 -9.56 -12.79
C GLY A 69 2.05 -8.22 -12.81
N GLY A 70 1.69 -7.31 -11.91
CA GLY A 70 2.29 -5.98 -11.79
C GLY A 70 1.74 -4.93 -12.76
N ARG A 71 0.62 -5.20 -13.44
CA ARG A 71 -0.03 -4.23 -14.34
C ARG A 71 -0.73 -3.14 -13.54
N THR A 72 -1.35 -3.49 -12.41
CA THR A 72 -1.92 -2.56 -11.45
C THR A 72 -1.47 -2.88 -10.03
N TRP A 73 -1.46 -1.84 -9.19
CA TRP A 73 -1.00 -1.90 -7.80
C TRP A 73 -1.98 -1.16 -6.90
N ARG A 74 -2.18 -1.68 -5.69
CA ARG A 74 -2.94 -1.00 -4.63
C ARG A 74 -2.15 -0.94 -3.34
N PHE A 75 -2.42 0.06 -2.52
CA PHE A 75 -1.89 0.14 -1.16
C PHE A 75 -2.35 -1.06 -0.33
N ALA A 76 -1.42 -1.59 0.46
CA ALA A 76 -1.59 -2.72 1.35
C ALA A 76 -1.07 -2.34 2.74
N ASN A 77 -1.68 -1.33 3.36
CA ASN A 77 -1.13 -0.65 4.55
C ASN A 77 -1.94 -0.83 5.83
N ASN A 78 -3.03 -1.59 5.79
CA ASN A 78 -3.92 -1.72 6.95
C ASN A 78 -3.23 -2.41 8.13
N GLY A 79 -3.02 -1.70 9.24
CA GLY A 79 -2.31 -2.21 10.42
C GLY A 79 -0.77 -2.22 10.31
N LEU A 80 -0.20 -1.65 9.24
CA LEU A 80 1.24 -1.60 9.04
C LEU A 80 1.89 -0.63 10.03
N ALA A 81 2.94 -1.08 10.73
CA ALA A 81 3.56 -0.29 11.81
C ALA A 81 4.34 0.94 11.32
N GLY A 82 4.81 0.95 10.08
CA GLY A 82 5.58 2.04 9.50
C GLY A 82 5.55 2.03 7.96
N TYR A 83 5.55 3.22 7.36
CA TYR A 83 5.42 3.39 5.91
C TYR A 83 6.74 3.29 5.12
N GLY A 84 7.88 3.17 5.82
CA GLY A 84 9.13 2.77 5.18
C GLY A 84 9.27 1.26 5.18
N VAL A 85 8.96 0.59 4.07
CA VAL A 85 9.05 -0.88 3.94
C VAL A 85 10.28 -1.24 3.13
N PHE A 86 11.33 -1.66 3.82
CA PHE A 86 12.65 -1.89 3.23
C PHE A 86 12.97 -3.38 3.01
N GLY A 87 12.08 -4.28 3.45
CA GLY A 87 12.20 -5.71 3.19
C GLY A 87 10.84 -6.36 3.15
N LEU A 88 10.68 -7.30 2.22
CA LEU A 88 9.50 -8.14 2.07
C LEU A 88 9.92 -9.60 1.90
N ALA A 89 9.20 -10.51 2.53
CA ALA A 89 9.34 -11.95 2.31
C ALA A 89 7.97 -12.61 2.31
N VAL A 90 7.75 -13.52 1.37
CA VAL A 90 6.55 -14.36 1.28
C VAL A 90 6.95 -15.77 1.71
N SER A 91 6.13 -16.41 2.53
CA SER A 91 6.37 -17.80 2.93
C SER A 91 6.18 -18.74 1.74
N PRO A 92 7.17 -19.58 1.39
CA PRO A 92 7.03 -20.52 0.28
C PRO A 92 6.01 -21.64 0.55
N THR A 93 5.81 -22.02 1.81
CA THR A 93 4.89 -23.10 2.20
C THR A 93 3.49 -22.61 2.57
N GLN A 94 3.34 -21.32 2.89
CA GLN A 94 2.07 -20.67 3.24
C GLN A 94 1.98 -19.30 2.56
N PRO A 95 1.65 -19.22 1.26
CA PRO A 95 1.80 -17.99 0.47
C PRO A 95 1.01 -16.76 0.90
N ASP A 96 -0.03 -16.95 1.73
CA ASP A 96 -0.79 -15.86 2.34
C ASP A 96 -0.01 -15.20 3.50
N VAL A 97 1.02 -15.86 4.02
CA VAL A 97 1.89 -15.31 5.06
C VAL A 97 2.97 -14.43 4.40
N VAL A 98 2.91 -13.13 4.71
CA VAL A 98 3.84 -12.12 4.21
C VAL A 98 4.46 -11.38 5.39
N TYR A 99 5.76 -11.13 5.32
CA TYR A 99 6.51 -10.34 6.29
C TYR A 99 6.96 -9.02 5.67
N ALA A 100 6.81 -7.93 6.41
CA ALA A 100 7.26 -6.60 6.01
C ALA A 100 8.18 -6.01 7.08
N ALA A 101 9.45 -5.80 6.74
CA ALA A 101 10.39 -5.10 7.59
C ALA A 101 10.20 -3.59 7.42
N THR A 102 9.47 -3.01 8.36
CA THR A 102 9.12 -1.59 8.35
C THR A 102 10.16 -0.76 9.09
N SER A 103 10.07 0.56 8.98
CA SER A 103 10.83 1.52 9.79
C SER A 103 10.65 1.33 11.29
N ASP A 104 9.56 0.70 11.73
CA ASP A 104 9.16 0.67 13.14
C ASP A 104 9.03 -0.75 13.71
N GLY A 105 9.29 -1.77 12.90
CA GLY A 105 9.44 -3.17 13.31
C GLY A 105 9.05 -4.15 12.20
N LEU A 106 9.11 -5.43 12.50
CA LEU A 106 8.73 -6.49 11.56
C LEU A 106 7.23 -6.74 11.68
N CYS A 107 6.50 -6.52 10.59
CA CYS A 107 5.07 -6.83 10.51
C CYS A 107 4.87 -8.18 9.83
N ARG A 108 3.80 -8.87 10.22
CA ARG A 108 3.30 -10.09 9.59
C ARG A 108 1.87 -9.86 9.12
N SER A 109 1.56 -10.41 7.95
CA SER A 109 0.21 -10.63 7.46
C SER A 109 -0.01 -12.14 7.33
N ASP A 110 -1.23 -12.59 7.60
CA ASP A 110 -1.69 -13.97 7.43
C ASP A 110 -2.77 -14.08 6.34
N ASP A 111 -3.01 -12.99 5.61
CA ASP A 111 -4.09 -12.83 4.63
C ASP A 111 -3.58 -12.15 3.35
N ALA A 112 -2.36 -12.47 2.92
CA ALA A 112 -1.76 -11.97 1.70
C ALA A 112 -1.67 -10.43 1.64
N ALA A 113 -1.24 -9.80 2.74
CA ALA A 113 -1.11 -8.35 2.91
C ALA A 113 -2.44 -7.56 2.87
N GLU A 114 -3.59 -8.18 3.15
CA GLU A 114 -4.82 -7.40 3.39
C GLU A 114 -4.75 -6.68 4.75
N THR A 115 -4.24 -7.36 5.78
CA THR A 115 -4.03 -6.81 7.11
C THR A 115 -2.65 -7.18 7.65
N TRP A 116 -2.11 -6.29 8.48
CA TRP A 116 -0.82 -6.47 9.13
C TRP A 116 -0.95 -6.36 10.64
N ARG A 117 -0.07 -7.08 11.32
CA ARG A 117 0.21 -6.89 12.74
C ARG A 117 1.71 -6.72 12.97
N LEU A 118 2.09 -5.80 13.86
CA LEU A 118 3.46 -5.71 14.36
C LEU A 118 3.78 -6.96 15.18
N LEU A 119 4.90 -7.59 14.90
CA LEU A 119 5.38 -8.72 15.69
C LEU A 119 5.95 -8.25 17.04
N PRO A 120 5.74 -9.01 18.13
CA PRO A 120 6.21 -8.66 19.46
C PRO A 120 7.73 -8.39 19.51
N GLU A 121 8.15 -7.43 20.32
CA GLU A 121 9.57 -7.09 20.58
C GLU A 121 10.38 -6.63 19.36
N THR A 122 9.82 -6.58 18.15
CA THR A 122 10.60 -6.34 16.92
C THR A 122 10.94 -4.87 16.66
N GLY A 123 10.25 -3.93 17.33
CA GLY A 123 10.44 -2.50 17.13
C GLY A 123 11.77 -1.95 17.66
N ARG A 124 11.96 -0.63 17.50
CA ARG A 124 13.21 0.09 17.83
C ARG A 124 13.65 -0.04 19.31
N GLY A 125 12.70 -0.24 20.22
CA GLY A 125 12.96 -0.39 21.66
C GLY A 125 13.30 -1.83 22.10
N GLY A 126 13.16 -2.81 21.20
CA GLY A 126 13.42 -4.22 21.49
C GLY A 126 14.56 -4.78 20.65
N LEU A 127 14.27 -5.81 19.86
CA LEU A 127 15.22 -6.50 18.99
C LEU A 127 15.70 -5.65 17.80
N ARG A 128 14.98 -4.57 17.47
CA ARG A 128 15.25 -3.69 16.31
C ARG A 128 15.37 -4.50 15.01
N LEU A 129 14.36 -5.32 14.73
CA LEU A 129 14.17 -6.02 13.46
C LEU A 129 13.44 -5.10 12.47
N THR A 130 14.07 -3.95 12.21
CA THR A 130 13.50 -2.85 11.41
C THR A 130 14.22 -2.75 10.08
N GLY A 131 13.48 -2.36 9.04
CA GLY A 131 14.07 -1.85 7.81
C GLY A 131 14.57 -0.41 8.02
N GLU A 132 15.80 -0.10 7.62
CA GLU A 132 16.35 1.26 7.70
C GLU A 132 16.93 1.69 6.35
N LYS A 133 16.52 2.88 5.91
CA LYS A 133 16.99 3.49 4.67
C LYS A 133 18.52 3.56 4.67
N GLY A 134 19.15 2.93 3.69
CA GLY A 134 20.60 2.90 3.52
C GLY A 134 21.36 1.86 4.35
N TYR A 135 20.69 1.07 5.21
CA TYR A 135 21.36 0.08 6.07
C TYR A 135 21.01 -1.37 5.73
N SER A 136 19.73 -1.69 5.45
CA SER A 136 19.33 -3.08 5.23
C SER A 136 18.17 -3.20 4.25
N VAL A 137 18.42 -3.83 3.10
CA VAL A 137 17.45 -3.99 2.00
C VAL A 137 16.73 -5.35 2.05
N ARG A 138 17.20 -6.29 2.88
CA ARG A 138 16.59 -7.64 3.04
C ARG A 138 16.79 -8.20 4.44
N PRO A 139 16.24 -7.57 5.49
CA PRO A 139 16.45 -8.03 6.85
C PRO A 139 15.61 -9.25 7.25
N VAL A 140 14.80 -9.85 6.38
CA VAL A 140 13.93 -10.98 6.72
C VAL A 140 13.97 -12.08 5.64
N ALA A 141 13.98 -13.34 6.06
CA ALA A 141 13.89 -14.52 5.22
C ALA A 141 13.05 -15.61 5.90
N VAL A 142 12.31 -16.39 5.12
CA VAL A 142 11.46 -17.50 5.60
C VAL A 142 12.04 -18.82 5.09
N ASP A 143 12.02 -19.86 5.91
CA ASP A 143 12.49 -21.20 5.53
C ASP A 143 11.62 -21.74 4.37
N PRO A 144 12.24 -22.27 3.30
CA PRO A 144 11.50 -22.80 2.16
C PRO A 144 10.76 -24.12 2.45
N GLN A 145 11.09 -24.82 3.52
CA GLN A 145 10.49 -26.09 3.94
C GLN A 145 9.51 -25.91 5.12
N ASP A 146 9.66 -24.84 5.90
CA ASP A 146 8.78 -24.55 7.03
C ASP A 146 8.52 -23.04 7.21
N GLY A 147 7.37 -22.57 6.73
CA GLY A 147 6.94 -21.18 6.84
C GLY A 147 6.82 -20.60 8.26
N GLN A 148 6.94 -21.41 9.32
CA GLN A 148 7.02 -20.91 10.70
C GLN A 148 8.45 -20.56 11.12
N VAL A 149 9.46 -21.03 10.39
CA VAL A 149 10.84 -20.71 10.66
C VAL A 149 11.23 -19.46 9.88
N VAL A 150 11.59 -18.40 10.62
CA VAL A 150 11.90 -17.08 10.06
C VAL A 150 13.23 -16.60 10.63
N TRP A 151 14.07 -16.01 9.78
CA TRP A 151 15.27 -15.32 10.21
C TRP A 151 15.14 -13.83 9.95
N ALA A 152 15.64 -13.04 10.90
CA ALA A 152 15.69 -11.60 10.74
C ALA A 152 17.01 -11.02 11.24
N ALA A 153 17.54 -10.03 10.52
CA ALA A 153 18.76 -9.33 10.87
C ALA A 153 18.44 -7.92 11.40
N SER A 154 19.09 -7.53 12.50
CA SER A 154 19.04 -6.15 12.98
C SER A 154 20.11 -5.29 12.30
N PRO A 155 19.91 -3.96 12.17
CA PRO A 155 20.93 -3.06 11.66
C PRO A 155 22.26 -3.10 12.42
N GLY A 156 22.26 -3.55 13.69
CA GLY A 156 23.44 -3.72 14.52
C GLY A 156 24.25 -4.99 14.25
N GLY A 157 23.88 -5.79 13.25
CA GLY A 157 24.61 -6.99 12.85
C GLY A 157 24.30 -8.22 13.70
N ARG A 158 23.14 -8.29 14.36
CA ARG A 158 22.66 -9.55 14.97
C ARG A 158 21.70 -10.24 14.02
N VAL A 159 21.72 -11.57 14.01
CA VAL A 159 20.74 -12.41 13.32
C VAL A 159 19.93 -13.17 14.36
N TYR A 160 18.63 -13.13 14.20
CA TYR A 160 17.65 -13.77 15.05
C TYR A 160 16.94 -14.86 14.26
N ARG A 161 16.51 -15.91 14.96
CA ARG A 161 15.68 -16.98 14.41
C ARG A 161 14.41 -17.10 15.24
N SER A 162 13.28 -17.21 14.56
CA SER A 162 11.99 -17.63 15.10
C SER A 162 11.65 -19.02 14.57
N ALA A 163 10.89 -19.80 15.35
CA ALA A 163 10.33 -21.09 14.94
C ALA A 163 8.79 -21.10 15.02
N ASP A 164 8.17 -19.95 15.28
CA ASP A 164 6.74 -19.77 15.54
C ASP A 164 6.15 -18.63 14.71
N GLY A 165 6.73 -18.37 13.53
CA GLY A 165 6.25 -17.36 12.61
C GLY A 165 6.47 -15.92 13.11
N GLY A 166 7.42 -15.71 14.02
CA GLY A 166 7.86 -14.42 14.52
C GLY A 166 7.26 -13.97 15.84
N GLU A 167 6.56 -14.85 16.56
CA GLU A 167 6.01 -14.53 17.90
C GLU A 167 7.12 -14.49 18.96
N SER A 168 8.16 -15.31 18.81
CA SER A 168 9.34 -15.31 19.66
C SER A 168 10.64 -15.50 18.87
N TRP A 169 11.75 -15.03 19.44
CA TRP A 169 13.04 -14.96 18.76
C TRP A 169 14.18 -15.39 19.66
N THR A 170 15.14 -16.13 19.08
CA THR A 170 16.43 -16.44 19.70
C THR A 170 17.56 -15.85 18.86
N VAL A 171 18.68 -15.53 19.51
CA VAL A 171 19.88 -15.07 18.79
C VAL A 171 20.47 -16.28 18.06
N ALA A 172 20.50 -16.22 16.73
CA ALA A 172 21.16 -17.21 15.89
C ALA A 172 22.62 -16.85 15.63
N TRP A 173 22.94 -15.55 15.59
CA TRP A 173 24.31 -15.06 15.40
C TRP A 173 24.48 -13.62 15.88
N GLN A 174 25.72 -13.26 16.28
CA GLN A 174 26.12 -11.88 16.56
C GLN A 174 27.58 -11.64 16.13
N LEU A 175 27.87 -10.45 15.62
CA LEU A 175 29.23 -10.05 15.26
C LEU A 175 30.12 -9.92 16.52
N GLY A 176 31.23 -10.67 16.56
CA GLY A 176 32.26 -10.58 17.62
C GLY A 176 32.13 -11.56 18.79
N GLY A 177 31.44 -12.70 18.60
CA GLY A 177 31.43 -13.82 19.56
C GLY A 177 32.61 -14.77 19.43
#